data_AF-A0A1H6F6N6-F1
#
_entry.id   AF-A0A1H6F6N6-F1
#
_cell.length_a   1.000
_cell.length_b   1.000
_cell.length_c   1.000
_cell.angle_alpha   90.00
_cell.angle_beta   90.00
_cell.angle_gamma   90.00
#
_symmetry.space_group_name_H-M   'P 1'
#
loop_
_entity.id
_entity.type
_entity.pdbx_description
1 polymer ?
#
loop_
_entity_poly.entity_id
_entity_poly.type
_entity_poly.pdbx_seq_one_letter_code
_entity_poly.pdbx_strand_id
1 'polypeptide(L)'
;MPLTNNEAERALRHWVIMRKITYGTQTEVGTRVFAVLASVIDTCRKRDVSPWRYLEKVIGERRAGRSAPALPVAQVEGSEWLHPVIVLCKS
;
A
#
# COMPACT_ATOMS: atom_id res chain seq x y z
N MET A 1 5.04 25.45 -7.99
CA MET A 1 5.10 24.07 -8.53
C MET A 1 3.67 23.55 -8.63
N PRO A 2 3.20 23.11 -9.81
CA PRO A 2 1.83 22.61 -9.92
C PRO A 2 1.74 21.28 -9.17
N LEU A 3 0.66 21.09 -8.39
CA LEU A 3 0.36 19.85 -7.70
C LEU A 3 -0.05 18.81 -8.74
N THR A 4 0.91 18.09 -9.32
CA THR A 4 0.61 17.14 -10.40
C THR A 4 -0.09 15.91 -9.86
N ASN A 5 -1.42 15.95 -9.81
CA ASN A 5 -2.35 14.85 -9.49
C ASN A 5 -2.19 13.62 -10.40
N ASN A 6 -1.34 13.71 -11.43
CA ASN A 6 -1.10 12.68 -12.43
C ASN A 6 -0.70 11.32 -11.82
N GLU A 7 0.08 11.31 -10.73
CA GLU A 7 0.42 10.05 -10.03
C GLU A 7 -0.79 9.42 -9.34
N ALA A 8 -1.60 10.24 -8.66
CA ALA A 8 -2.82 9.77 -8.00
C ALA A 8 -3.87 9.33 -9.03
N GLU A 9 -4.06 10.06 -10.12
CA GLU A 9 -4.94 9.69 -11.24
C GLU A 9 -4.49 8.38 -11.88
N ARG A 10 -3.18 8.19 -12.10
CA ARG A 10 -2.62 6.93 -12.61
C ARG A 10 -2.87 5.76 -11.67
N ALA A 11 -2.68 5.95 -10.36
CA ALA A 11 -2.94 4.93 -9.36
C ALA A 11 -4.42 4.50 -9.36
N LEU A 12 -5.34 5.47 -9.49
CA LEU A 12 -6.79 5.20 -9.50
C LEU A 12 -7.29 4.59 -10.82
N ARG A 13 -6.63 4.87 -11.96
CA ARG A 13 -7.10 4.48 -13.29
C ARG A 13 -7.34 2.97 -13.41
N HIS A 14 -6.44 2.16 -12.87
CA HIS A 14 -6.57 0.70 -12.97
C HIS A 14 -7.79 0.17 -12.20
N TRP A 15 -8.12 0.79 -11.06
CA TRP A 15 -9.30 0.46 -10.27
C TRP A 15 -10.61 0.91 -10.93
N VAL A 16 -10.61 2.06 -11.61
CA VAL A 16 -11.77 2.54 -12.39
C VAL A 16 -12.07 1.60 -13.56
N ILE A 17 -11.04 1.16 -14.29
CA ILE A 17 -11.19 0.20 -15.39
C ILE A 17 -11.74 -1.13 -14.88
N MET A 18 -11.19 -1.64 -13.78
CA MET A 18 -11.66 -2.88 -13.14
C MET A 18 -13.15 -2.79 -12.77
N ARG A 19 -13.58 -1.69 -12.16
CA ARG A 19 -14.99 -1.47 -11.79
C ARG A 19 -15.90 -1.46 -13.03
N LYS A 20 -15.44 -0.90 -14.14
CA LYS A 20 -16.20 -0.85 -15.39
C LYS A 20 -16.38 -2.25 -16.01
N ILE A 21 -15.35 -3.09 -15.97
CA ILE A 21 -15.39 -4.46 -16.50
C ILE A 21 -16.24 -5.39 -15.64
N THR A 22 -16.13 -5.25 -14.32
CA THR A 22 -16.81 -6.12 -13.34
C THR A 22 -18.23 -5.66 -13.00
N TYR A 23 -18.69 -4.54 -13.55
CA TYR A 23 -19.89 -3.79 -13.13
C TYR A 23 -19.86 -3.33 -11.66
N GLY A 24 -18.70 -3.41 -11.01
CA GLY A 24 -18.50 -3.00 -9.63
C GLY A 24 -19.30 -3.84 -8.64
N THR A 25 -19.43 -3.31 -7.42
CA THR A 25 -20.14 -3.96 -6.32
C THR A 25 -21.56 -3.41 -6.22
N GLN A 26 -22.54 -4.29 -6.10
CA GLN A 26 -23.97 -3.92 -6.02
C GLN A 26 -24.44 -3.60 -4.59
N THR A 27 -23.54 -3.63 -3.61
CA THR A 27 -23.84 -3.35 -2.21
C THR A 27 -22.87 -2.32 -1.63
N GLU A 28 -23.31 -1.57 -0.63
CA GLU A 28 -22.47 -0.62 0.10
C GLU A 28 -21.30 -1.34 0.80
N VAL A 29 -21.59 -2.49 1.43
CA VAL A 29 -20.58 -3.34 2.05
C VAL A 29 -19.52 -3.78 1.04
N GLY A 30 -19.94 -4.26 -0.14
CA GLY A 30 -19.02 -4.64 -1.20
C GLY A 30 -18.16 -3.46 -1.66
N THR A 31 -18.75 -2.28 -1.80
CA THR A 31 -18.06 -1.05 -2.20
C THR A 31 -16.99 -0.68 -1.19
N ARG A 32 -17.31 -0.76 0.11
CA ARG A 32 -16.37 -0.50 1.20
C ARG A 32 -15.25 -1.51 1.23
N VAL A 33 -15.56 -2.81 1.10
CA VAL A 33 -14.55 -3.88 1.06
C VAL A 33 -13.60 -3.67 -0.12
N PHE A 34 -14.13 -3.36 -1.30
CA PHE A 34 -13.32 -3.07 -2.49
C PHE A 34 -12.39 -1.87 -2.27
N ALA A 35 -12.91 -0.76 -1.72
CA ALA A 35 -12.11 0.42 -1.43
C ALA A 35 -10.95 0.13 -0.46
N VAL A 36 -11.21 -0.67 0.58
CA VAL A 36 -10.17 -1.09 1.54
C VAL A 36 -9.13 -1.97 0.85
N LEU A 37 -9.55 -2.95 0.04
CA LEU A 37 -8.61 -3.82 -0.68
C LEU A 37 -7.73 -3.04 -1.66
N ALA A 38 -8.32 -2.14 -2.45
CA ALA A 38 -7.57 -1.29 -3.37
C ALA A 38 -6.53 -0.45 -2.62
N SER A 39 -6.92 0.17 -1.50
CA SER A 39 -6.01 0.94 -0.65
C SER A 39 -4.84 0.12 -0.09
N VAL A 40 -5.11 -1.10 0.39
CA VAL A 40 -4.07 -2.02 0.90
C VAL A 40 -3.11 -2.41 -0.22
N ILE A 41 -3.62 -2.76 -1.40
CA ILE A 41 -2.80 -3.16 -2.55
C ILE A 41 -1.91 -2.00 -3.02
N ASP A 42 -2.47 -0.79 -3.12
CA ASP A 42 -1.69 0.39 -3.51
C ASP A 42 -0.63 0.75 -2.46
N THR A 43 -0.94 0.58 -1.17
CA THR A 43 0.03 0.77 -0.09
C THR A 43 1.16 -0.24 -0.19
N CYS A 44 0.87 -1.51 -0.44
CA CYS A 44 1.88 -2.55 -0.61
C CYS A 44 2.78 -2.25 -1.82
N ARG A 45 2.20 -1.87 -2.97
CA ARG A 45 2.94 -1.47 -4.18
C ARG A 45 3.85 -0.27 -3.94
N LYS A 46 3.35 0.77 -3.25
CA LYS A 46 4.14 1.97 -2.90
C LYS A 46 5.31 1.69 -1.95
N ARG A 47 5.24 0.59 -1.20
CA ARG A 47 6.22 0.20 -0.20
C ARG A 47 7.15 -0.92 -0.67
N ASP A 48 7.06 -1.27 -1.95
CA ASP A 48 7.76 -2.39 -2.59
C ASP A 48 7.56 -3.74 -1.88
N VAL A 49 6.33 -3.97 -1.42
CA VAL A 49 5.93 -5.22 -0.76
C VAL A 49 4.89 -5.94 -1.60
N SER A 50 5.05 -7.26 -1.74
CA SER A 50 4.06 -8.09 -2.43
C SER A 50 2.70 -8.04 -1.74
N PRO A 51 1.65 -7.49 -2.41
CA PRO A 51 0.31 -7.40 -1.81
C PRO A 51 -0.27 -8.78 -1.50
N TRP A 52 0.01 -9.78 -2.33
CA TRP A 52 -0.50 -11.14 -2.17
C TRP A 52 0.07 -11.83 -0.93
N ARG A 53 1.38 -11.69 -0.69
CA ARG A 53 2.02 -12.20 0.53
C ARG A 53 1.50 -11.54 1.79
N TYR A 54 1.26 -10.23 1.72
CA TYR A 54 0.67 -9.50 2.85
C TYR A 54 -0.77 -9.99 3.14
N LEU A 55 -1.60 -10.11 2.12
CA LEU A 55 -2.98 -10.59 2.27
C LEU A 55 -3.04 -12.03 2.77
N GLU A 56 -2.18 -12.92 2.24
CA GLU A 56 -2.02 -14.30 2.71
C GLU A 56 -1.75 -14.32 4.23
N LYS A 57 -0.77 -13.53 4.68
CA LYS A 57 -0.43 -13.41 6.10
C LYS A 57 -1.60 -12.88 6.93
N VAL A 58 -2.25 -11.80 6.49
CA VAL A 58 -3.40 -11.21 7.20
C VAL A 58 -4.53 -12.22 7.33
N ILE A 59 -4.88 -12.94 6.27
CA ILE A 59 -5.95 -13.93 6.28
C ILE A 59 -5.59 -15.10 7.19
N GLY A 60 -4.35 -15.59 7.13
CA GLY A 60 -3.84 -16.65 7.99
C GLY A 60 -3.93 -16.29 9.48
N GLU A 61 -3.43 -15.12 9.86
CA GLU A 61 -3.48 -14.63 11.25
C GLU A 61 -4.92 -14.47 11.75
N ARG A 62 -5.80 -13.87 10.94
CA ARG A 62 -7.21 -13.66 11.32
C ARG A 62 -7.99 -14.96 11.43
N ARG A 63 -7.74 -15.94 10.55
CA ARG A 63 -8.35 -17.28 10.64
C ARG A 63 -7.90 -18.04 11.88
N ALA A 64 -6.67 -17.80 12.34
CA ALA A 64 -6.14 -18.38 13.56
C ALA A 64 -6.58 -17.62 14.84
N GLY A 65 -7.50 -16.65 14.73
CA GLY A 65 -8.00 -15.86 15.86
C GLY A 65 -7.01 -14.81 16.39
N ARG A 66 -5.91 -14.55 15.68
CA ARG A 66 -4.91 -13.53 16.05
C ARG A 66 -5.22 -12.20 15.37
N SER A 67 -4.64 -11.13 15.90
CA SER A 67 -4.76 -9.78 15.32
C SER A 67 -4.10 -9.71 13.94
N ALA A 68 -4.63 -8.87 13.05
CA ALA A 68 -4.00 -8.65 11.76
C ALA A 68 -2.62 -8.00 11.94
N PRO A 69 -1.60 -8.40 11.15
CA PRO A 69 -0.32 -7.71 11.14
C PRO A 69 -0.52 -6.25 10.70
N ALA A 70 0.34 -5.35 11.21
CA ALA A 70 0.35 -3.96 10.77
C ALA A 70 0.72 -3.87 9.28
N LEU A 71 0.27 -2.79 8.62
CA LEU A 71 0.65 -2.51 7.24
C LEU A 71 2.18 -2.47 7.12
N PRO A 72 2.76 -3.08 6.07
CA PRO A 72 4.21 -3.22 5.95
C PRO A 72 4.88 -1.85 5.89
N VAL A 73 6.03 -1.63 6.51
CA VAL A 73 6.75 -0.34 6.41
C VAL A 73 7.42 -0.25 5.04
N ALA A 74 7.58 0.97 4.48
CA ALA A 74 8.31 1.16 3.24
C ALA A 74 9.73 0.61 3.38
N GLN A 75 10.18 -0.22 2.43
CA GLN A 75 11.58 -0.60 2.34
C GLN A 75 12.37 0.66 1.94
N VAL A 76 13.08 1.26 2.88
CA VAL A 76 13.99 2.37 2.59
C VAL A 76 15.33 1.76 2.18
N GLU A 77 15.50 1.44 0.90
CA GLU A 77 16.85 1.22 0.36
C GLU A 77 17.59 2.56 0.40
N GLY A 78 18.44 2.77 1.41
CA GLY A 78 19.22 4.00 1.50
C GLY A 78 19.71 4.46 2.87
N SER A 79 19.67 3.66 3.93
CA SER A 79 20.36 4.01 5.20
C SER A 79 21.86 3.69 5.19
N GLU A 80 22.42 3.16 4.10
CA GLU A 80 23.86 2.88 3.98
C GLU A 80 24.71 4.13 3.63
N TRP A 81 24.09 5.29 3.36
CA TRP A 81 24.81 6.53 2.99
C TRP A 81 24.80 7.64 4.07
N LEU A 82 24.40 7.35 5.31
CA LEU A 82 24.38 8.35 6.41
C LEU A 82 25.55 8.28 7.40
N HIS A 83 26.66 7.62 7.05
CA HIS A 83 27.91 7.68 7.82
C HIS A 83 29.08 7.92 6.84
N PRO A 84 29.46 9.19 6.56
CA PRO A 84 30.52 9.80 7.37
C PRO A 84 30.38 11.32 7.66
N VAL A 85 29.33 12.02 7.21
CA VAL A 85 29.32 13.50 7.26
C VAL A 85 28.89 14.08 8.63
N ILE A 86 28.29 13.30 9.52
CA ILE A 86 27.74 13.80 10.81
C ILE A 86 28.80 13.80 11.95
N VAL A 87 29.98 13.20 11.77
CA VAL A 87 31.01 13.17 12.82
C VAL A 87 31.82 14.49 12.91
N LEU A 88 31.70 15.42 11.94
CA LEU A 88 32.50 16.64 11.90
C LEU A 88 31.82 17.91 12.48
N CYS A 89 30.84 17.77 13.38
CA CYS A 89 30.22 18.91 14.06
C CYS A 89 30.06 18.67 15.58
N LYS A 90 31.04 18.01 16.17
CA LYS A 90 31.23 17.90 17.63
C LYS A 90 32.73 18.00 17.94
N SER A 91 33.27 19.21 17.81
CA SER A 91 34.50 19.67 18.48
C SER A 91 34.41 21.18 18.61
#